data_AF-A0A6P3WTK0-F1
#
_entry.id   AF-A0A6P3WTK0-F1
#
_cell.length_a   1.000
_cell.length_b   1.000
_cell.length_c   1.000
_cell.angle_alpha   90.00
_cell.angle_beta   90.00
_cell.angle_gamma   90.00
#
_symmetry.space_group_name_H-M   'P 1'
#
loop_
_entity.id
_entity.type
_entity.pdbx_description
1 polymer ?
#
loop_
_entity_poly.entity_id
_entity_poly.type
_entity_poly.pdbx_seq_one_letter_code
_entity_poly.pdbx_strand_id
1 'polypeptide(L)'
;MDRHVNMLYLPDPRDDNVRHFVWTKNLSRLVSSQLSKHDHKKYICSRCLHYFSSSEKLQVHTIYCGEMNDCAILMPSEDDKWLSFCNHNRKERLPFVVYVNLECILQKTTSEEGEDHKSHAYHHQH
;
A
#
# COMPACT_ATOMS: atom_id res chain seq x y z
N MET A 1 -9.91 -10.92 -10.22
CA MET A 1 -10.56 -9.91 -9.35
C MET A 1 -9.52 -9.48 -8.34
N ASP A 2 -8.90 -8.33 -8.52
CA ASP A 2 -7.89 -7.83 -7.60
C ASP A 2 -8.53 -7.43 -6.26
N ARG A 3 -8.06 -8.04 -5.18
CA ARG A 3 -8.59 -7.80 -3.83
C ARG A 3 -7.77 -6.70 -3.17
N HIS A 4 -8.28 -5.47 -3.24
CA HIS A 4 -7.69 -4.32 -2.54
C HIS A 4 -7.97 -4.39 -1.02
N VAL A 5 -6.94 -4.21 -0.19
CA VAL A 5 -7.03 -4.23 1.27
C VAL A 5 -6.47 -2.92 1.81
N ASN A 6 -7.27 -2.17 2.59
CA ASN A 6 -6.80 -0.96 3.26
C ASN A 6 -6.21 -1.30 4.63
N MET A 7 -4.94 -1.00 4.87
CA MET A 7 -4.30 -1.11 6.19
C MET A 7 -4.08 0.28 6.77
N LEU A 8 -4.50 0.47 8.03
CA LEU A 8 -4.26 1.68 8.81
C LEU A 8 -3.00 1.46 9.66
N TYR A 9 -2.05 2.36 9.53
CA TYR A 9 -0.86 2.43 10.37
C TYR A 9 -1.18 3.21 11.66
N LEU A 10 -0.87 2.62 12.81
CA LEU A 10 -1.05 3.20 14.13
C LEU A 10 0.29 3.14 14.88
N PRO A 11 1.01 4.26 15.01
CA PRO A 11 2.21 4.31 15.86
C PRO A 11 1.81 4.24 17.34
N ASP A 12 2.56 3.48 18.17
CA ASP A 12 2.38 3.54 19.63
C ASP A 12 3.08 4.81 20.15
N PRO A 13 2.35 5.75 20.78
CA PRO A 13 2.94 6.99 21.28
C PRO A 13 3.92 6.79 22.45
N ARG A 14 4.06 5.56 22.98
CA ARG A 14 4.96 5.22 24.10
C ARG A 14 6.17 4.42 23.68
N ASP A 15 6.19 3.85 22.46
CA ASP A 15 7.29 3.04 21.95
C ASP A 15 7.34 3.12 20.42
N ASP A 16 8.31 3.88 19.89
CA ASP A 16 8.51 4.07 18.45
C ASP A 16 8.88 2.78 17.71
N ASN A 17 9.29 1.73 18.43
CA ASN A 17 9.59 0.42 17.84
C ASN A 17 8.33 -0.43 17.66
N VAL A 18 7.21 -0.06 18.28
CA VAL A 18 5.95 -0.80 18.21
C VAL A 18 5.05 -0.17 17.14
N ARG A 19 4.98 -0.87 16.01
CA ARG A 19 4.16 -0.49 14.86
C ARG A 19 2.94 -1.40 14.76
N HIS A 20 1.75 -0.82 14.82
CA HIS A 20 0.50 -1.56 14.62
C HIS A 20 -0.07 -1.29 13.23
N PHE A 21 -0.45 -2.36 12.55
CA PHE A 21 -1.23 -2.28 11.32
C PHE A 21 -2.59 -2.94 11.54
N VAL A 22 -3.66 -2.22 11.20
CA VAL A 22 -5.04 -2.70 11.36
C VAL A 22 -5.72 -2.71 10.01
N TRP A 23 -6.41 -3.81 9.70
CA TRP A 23 -7.22 -3.89 8.48
C TRP A 23 -8.51 -3.08 8.61
N THR A 24 -8.69 -2.09 7.73
CA THR A 24 -9.91 -1.29 7.63
C THR A 24 -10.81 -1.83 6.53
N LYS A 25 -11.87 -2.55 6.94
CA LYS A 25 -12.87 -3.11 6.00
C LYS A 25 -13.72 -2.04 5.32
N ASN A 26 -13.94 -0.91 5.97
CA ASN A 26 -14.80 0.15 5.47
C ASN A 26 -14.26 1.52 5.90
N LEU A 27 -13.46 2.14 5.03
CA LEU A 27 -12.87 3.45 5.27
C LEU A 27 -13.95 4.53 5.42
N SER A 28 -14.98 4.49 4.59
CA SER A 28 -16.10 5.44 4.65
C SER A 28 -16.73 5.50 6.03
N ARG A 29 -17.00 4.34 6.67
CA ARG A 29 -17.58 4.28 8.01
C ARG A 29 -16.61 4.77 9.09
N LEU A 30 -15.31 4.54 8.91
CA LEU A 30 -14.30 4.95 9.88
C LEU A 30 -14.19 6.48 9.97
N VAL A 31 -14.23 7.19 8.83
CA VAL A 31 -13.94 8.63 8.79
C VAL A 31 -15.17 9.51 8.50
N SER A 32 -16.34 8.96 8.18
CA SER A 32 -17.51 9.74 7.79
C SER A 32 -17.91 10.80 8.82
N SER A 33 -17.85 10.47 10.10
CA SER A 33 -18.18 11.37 11.21
C SER A 33 -17.18 12.52 11.37
N GLN A 34 -15.93 12.32 10.94
CA GLN A 34 -14.90 13.36 10.94
C GLN A 34 -15.06 14.31 9.75
N LEU A 35 -15.58 13.80 8.62
CA LEU A 35 -15.74 14.56 7.38
C LEU A 35 -17.05 15.37 7.34
N SER A 36 -18.10 14.93 8.03
CA SER A 36 -19.41 15.58 7.96
C SER A 36 -20.28 15.28 9.17
N LYS A 37 -21.11 16.25 9.55
CA LYS A 37 -22.15 16.08 10.58
C LYS A 37 -23.42 15.38 10.05
N HIS A 38 -23.47 15.08 8.74
CA HIS A 38 -24.62 14.43 8.10
C HIS A 38 -24.39 12.92 7.99
N ASP A 39 -25.43 12.14 8.24
CA ASP A 39 -25.42 10.67 8.26
C ASP A 39 -25.40 9.99 6.87
N HIS A 40 -24.88 10.67 5.86
CA HIS A 40 -24.78 10.12 4.51
C HIS A 40 -23.41 9.48 4.28
N LYS A 41 -23.43 8.26 3.70
CA LYS A 41 -22.23 7.55 3.27
C LYS A 41 -21.37 8.44 2.37
N LYS A 42 -20.09 8.56 2.72
CA LYS A 42 -19.08 9.23 1.89
C LYS A 42 -18.34 8.20 1.05
N TYR A 43 -18.04 8.55 -0.19
CA TYR A 43 -17.28 7.71 -1.11
C TYR A 43 -15.87 8.28 -1.22
N ILE A 44 -14.85 7.53 -0.82
CA ILE A 44 -13.49 8.04 -0.65
C ILE A 44 -12.59 7.41 -1.70
N CYS A 45 -11.79 8.23 -2.38
CA CYS A 45 -10.75 7.75 -3.28
C CYS A 45 -9.58 7.17 -2.48
N SER A 46 -9.23 5.90 -2.71
CA SER A 46 -8.13 5.24 -2.00
C SER A 46 -6.74 5.82 -2.30
N ARG A 47 -6.60 6.61 -3.37
CA ARG A 47 -5.31 7.20 -3.77
C ARG A 47 -5.07 8.59 -3.16
N CYS A 48 -6.03 9.50 -3.34
CA CYS A 48 -5.89 10.90 -2.90
C CYS A 48 -6.69 11.22 -1.62
N LEU A 49 -7.45 10.26 -1.09
CA LEU A 49 -8.33 10.40 0.08
C LEU A 49 -9.42 11.47 -0.04
N HIS A 50 -9.65 12.03 -1.24
CA HIS A 50 -10.76 12.94 -1.49
C HIS A 50 -12.10 12.21 -1.39
N TYR A 51 -13.12 12.88 -0.85
CA TYR A 51 -14.44 12.30 -0.60
C TYR A 51 -15.53 12.91 -1.50
N PHE A 52 -16.49 12.07 -1.86
CA PHE A 52 -17.63 12.39 -2.71
C PHE A 52 -18.94 11.98 -2.04
N SER A 53 -20.04 12.61 -2.44
CA SER A 53 -21.38 12.27 -1.98
C SER A 53 -22.02 11.10 -2.72
N SER A 54 -21.48 10.69 -3.86
CA SER A 54 -22.00 9.58 -4.68
C SER A 54 -20.89 8.71 -5.26
N SER A 55 -21.23 7.47 -5.59
CA SER A 55 -20.27 6.50 -6.13
C SER A 55 -19.85 6.83 -7.56
N GLU A 56 -20.75 7.41 -8.35
CA GLU A 56 -20.54 7.79 -9.75
C GLU A 56 -19.49 8.90 -9.85
N LYS A 57 -19.57 9.89 -8.96
CA LYS A 57 -18.57 10.97 -8.87
C LYS A 57 -17.19 10.43 -8.51
N LEU A 58 -17.13 9.45 -7.60
CA LEU A 58 -15.87 8.78 -7.26
C LEU A 58 -15.31 8.03 -8.49
N GLN A 59 -16.14 7.28 -9.22
CA GLN A 59 -15.68 6.54 -10.40
C GLN A 59 -15.10 7.47 -11.48
N VAL A 60 -15.79 8.56 -11.80
CA VAL A 60 -15.29 9.58 -12.74
C VAL A 60 -13.96 10.14 -12.24
N HIS A 61 -13.86 10.47 -10.96
CA HIS A 61 -12.62 10.96 -10.37
C HIS A 61 -11.48 9.93 -10.40
N THR A 62 -11.76 8.65 -10.14
CA THR A 62 -10.74 7.59 -10.08
C THR A 62 -9.98 7.44 -11.40
N ILE A 63 -10.65 7.66 -12.54
CA ILE A 63 -10.01 7.61 -13.87
C ILE A 63 -8.92 8.70 -13.96
N TYR A 64 -9.29 9.96 -13.71
CA TYR A 64 -8.34 11.08 -13.82
C TYR A 64 -7.32 11.12 -12.67
N CYS A 65 -7.72 10.70 -11.47
CA CYS A 65 -6.81 10.55 -10.35
C CYS A 65 -5.78 9.45 -10.62
N GLY A 66 -6.17 8.43 -11.40
CA GLY A 66 -5.35 7.45 -12.12
C GLY A 66 -4.10 8.06 -12.75
N GLU A 67 -4.37 9.00 -13.66
CA GLU A 67 -3.40 9.52 -14.64
C GLU A 67 -2.58 10.69 -14.11
N MET A 68 -3.14 11.51 -13.20
CA MET A 68 -2.48 12.74 -12.76
C MET A 68 -1.66 12.62 -11.47
N ASN A 69 -1.89 11.56 -10.67
CA ASN A 69 -1.27 11.46 -9.35
C ASN A 69 -0.12 10.46 -9.39
N ASP A 70 1.11 10.99 -9.50
CA ASP A 70 2.32 10.27 -9.10
C ASP A 70 2.31 10.20 -7.56
N CYS A 71 1.58 9.22 -7.01
CA CYS A 71 1.64 8.97 -5.57
C CYS A 71 3.10 8.74 -5.20
N ALA A 72 3.63 9.60 -4.32
CA ALA A 72 4.97 9.43 -3.77
C ALA A 72 5.01 8.10 -2.99
N ILE A 73 5.58 7.08 -3.62
CA ILE A 73 5.95 5.84 -2.93
C ILE A 73 7.15 6.22 -2.07
N LEU A 74 6.90 6.44 -0.77
CA LEU A 74 7.97 6.60 0.19
C LEU A 74 8.61 5.23 0.39
N MET A 75 9.74 5.03 -0.29
CA MET A 75 10.58 3.87 -0.04
C MET A 75 11.24 4.03 1.34
N PRO A 76 11.43 2.92 2.09
CA PRO A 76 12.23 2.96 3.30
C PRO A 76 13.61 3.55 3.02
N SER A 77 14.15 4.33 3.96
CA SER A 77 15.55 4.75 3.91
C SER A 77 16.47 3.56 4.20
N GLU A 78 17.77 3.73 3.97
CA GLU A 78 18.77 2.71 4.31
C GLU A 78 18.73 2.29 5.79
N ASP A 79 18.32 3.22 6.66
CA ASP A 79 18.20 2.99 8.10
C ASP A 79 16.92 2.22 8.48
N ASP A 80 15.85 2.32 7.69
CA ASP A 80 14.53 1.71 7.93
C ASP A 80 14.21 0.53 6.99
N LYS A 81 15.19 0.04 6.23
CA LYS A 81 14.98 -0.97 5.18
C LYS A 81 14.58 -2.36 5.68
N TRP A 82 14.81 -2.66 6.96
CA TRP A 82 14.53 -3.98 7.54
C TRP A 82 13.33 -3.93 8.48
N LEU A 83 12.27 -4.67 8.14
CA LEU A 83 11.12 -4.87 9.03
C LEU A 83 11.19 -6.27 9.67
N SER A 84 11.40 -6.34 10.98
CA SER A 84 11.40 -7.61 11.72
C SER A 84 10.15 -7.75 12.58
N PHE A 85 9.49 -8.91 12.52
CA PHE A 85 8.36 -9.20 13.39
C PHE A 85 8.83 -9.86 14.69
N CYS A 86 8.99 -9.09 15.76
CA CYS A 86 9.56 -9.60 17.02
C CYS A 86 8.57 -10.39 17.89
N ASN A 87 7.26 -10.18 17.71
CA ASN A 87 6.21 -10.73 18.58
C ASN A 87 5.60 -12.04 18.05
N HIS A 88 6.43 -13.04 17.75
CA HIS A 88 5.99 -14.32 17.17
C HIS A 88 4.87 -15.03 17.96
N ASN A 89 4.83 -14.86 19.29
CA ASN A 89 3.81 -15.43 20.17
C ASN A 89 2.41 -14.81 19.98
N ARG A 90 2.32 -13.65 19.32
CA ARG A 90 1.05 -12.94 19.03
C ARG A 90 0.57 -13.16 17.60
N LYS A 91 1.16 -14.11 16.86
CA LYS A 91 0.72 -14.46 15.51
C LYS A 91 -0.67 -15.10 15.57
N GLU A 92 -1.63 -14.48 14.89
CA GLU A 92 -2.93 -15.09 14.65
C GLU A 92 -2.79 -16.14 13.52
N ARG A 93 -3.37 -17.33 13.70
CA ARG A 93 -3.31 -18.40 12.71
C ARG A 93 -4.27 -18.09 11.57
N LEU A 94 -3.76 -17.51 10.49
CA LEU A 94 -4.54 -17.28 9.28
C LEU A 94 -4.62 -18.56 8.43
N PRO A 95 -5.76 -18.85 7.78
CA PRO A 95 -5.97 -20.08 7.01
C PRO A 95 -5.04 -20.20 5.79
N PHE A 96 -4.48 -19.10 5.29
CA PHE A 96 -3.39 -19.07 4.33
C PHE A 96 -2.67 -17.72 4.40
N VAL A 97 -1.39 -17.71 4.01
CA VAL A 97 -0.54 -16.50 3.92
C VAL A 97 0.00 -16.44 2.50
N VAL A 98 -0.09 -15.27 1.87
CA VAL A 98 0.47 -15.02 0.54
C VAL A 98 1.64 -14.06 0.69
N TYR A 99 2.82 -14.51 0.27
CA TYR A 99 4.00 -13.67 0.13
C TYR A 99 4.15 -13.35 -1.35
N VAL A 100 4.04 -12.07 -1.71
CA VAL A 100 4.29 -11.58 -3.07
C VAL A 100 5.53 -10.69 -3.02
N ASN A 101 6.50 -11.02 -3.85
CA ASN A 101 7.63 -10.14 -4.13
C ASN A 101 7.20 -9.18 -5.25
N LEU A 102 7.19 -7.88 -4.98
CA LEU A 102 6.90 -6.85 -5.98
C LEU A 102 8.22 -6.28 -6.52
N GLU A 103 9.10 -7.16 -7.00
CA GLU A 103 10.21 -6.70 -7.84
C GLU A 103 9.61 -6.29 -9.19
N CYS A 104 9.60 -4.98 -9.43
CA CYS A 104 9.01 -4.37 -10.63
C CYS A 104 9.55 -5.00 -11.93
N ILE A 105 8.67 -5.04 -12.93
CA ILE A 105 8.92 -5.44 -14.31
C ILE A 105 10.17 -4.73 -14.83
N LEU A 106 11.23 -5.49 -15.15
CA LEU A 106 12.37 -4.98 -15.89
C LEU A 106 11.89 -4.57 -17.28
N GLN A 107 11.91 -3.27 -17.57
CA GLN A 107 11.65 -2.74 -18.89
C GLN A 107 12.70 -3.31 -19.84
N LYS A 108 12.28 -3.93 -20.96
CA LYS A 108 13.23 -4.37 -21.99
C LYS A 108 13.93 -3.14 -22.54
N THR A 109 15.24 -3.05 -22.31
CA THR A 109 16.10 -2.17 -23.10
C THR A 109 16.01 -2.68 -24.54
N THR A 110 15.50 -1.85 -25.45
CA THR A 110 15.65 -2.10 -26.88
C THR A 110 17.14 -2.07 -27.16
N SER A 111 17.70 -3.26 -27.34
CA SER A 111 19.11 -3.44 -27.70
C SER A 111 19.34 -2.74 -29.04
N GLU A 112 20.17 -1.71 -29.03
CA GLU A 112 21.04 -1.43 -30.17
C GLU A 112 22.47 -1.23 -29.63
N GLU A 113 23.25 -2.30 -29.83
CA GLU A 113 24.69 -2.32 -30.11
C GLU A 113 25.68 -1.93 -28.99
N GLY A 114 26.32 -2.96 -28.42
CA GLY A 114 27.69 -2.85 -27.89
C GLY A 114 27.90 -3.25 -26.42
N GLU A 115 28.43 -4.47 -26.24
CA GLU A 115 29.37 -4.88 -25.17
C GLU A 115 28.86 -5.23 -23.74
N ASP A 116 29.06 -6.52 -23.42
CA ASP A 116 29.21 -7.20 -22.12
C ASP A 116 28.12 -7.07 -21.05
N HIS A 117 27.00 -7.78 -21.26
CA HIS A 117 26.03 -8.07 -20.20
C HIS A 117 26.58 -9.10 -19.19
N LYS A 118 27.31 -8.64 -18.17
CA LYS A 118 27.41 -9.38 -16.91
C LYS A 118 26.07 -9.29 -16.18
N SER A 119 25.19 -10.23 -16.49
CA SER A 119 24.02 -10.52 -15.67
C SER A 119 24.52 -11.05 -14.32
N HIS A 120 24.51 -10.19 -13.30
CA HIS A 120 24.81 -10.61 -11.94
C HIS A 120 23.72 -11.58 -11.49
N ALA A 121 24.04 -12.87 -11.45
CA ALA A 121 23.24 -13.88 -10.79
C ALA A 121 23.33 -13.63 -9.28
N TYR A 122 22.22 -13.19 -8.67
CA TYR A 122 22.15 -13.08 -7.22
C TYR A 122 22.01 -14.49 -6.62
N HIS A 123 23.01 -14.84 -5.81
CA HIS A 123 23.08 -16.07 -5.05
C HIS A 123 22.08 -16.01 -3.90
N HIS A 124 21.18 -16.98 -3.82
CA HIS A 124 20.25 -17.14 -2.71
C HIS A 124 21.01 -17.79 -1.54
N GLN A 125 21.11 -17.12 -0.39
CA GLN A 125 21.56 -17.72 0.87
C GLN A 125 20.47 -17.54 1.94
N HIS A 126 20.28 -18.63 2.67
CA HIS A 126 19.21 -18.94 3.63
C HIS A 126 19.04 -17.94 4.78
#